data_AF-A0A3B0R9S7-F1
#
_entry.id   AF-A0A3B0R9S7-F1
#
_cell.length_a   1.000
_cell.length_b   1.000
_cell.length_c   1.000
_cell.angle_alpha   90.00
_cell.angle_beta   90.00
_cell.angle_gamma   90.00
#
_symmetry.space_group_name_H-M   'P 1'
#
loop_
_entity.id
_entity.type
_entity.pdbx_description
1 polymer ?
#
loop_
_entity_poly.entity_id
_entity_poly.type
_entity_poly.pdbx_seq_one_letter_code
_entity_poly.pdbx_strand_id
1 'polypeptide(L)'
;MRAVFIASTAFAVLAGLIVFSGILAPFYQKLHTDTAYGPPEIDFRRADFYELRDWQQDDTLPAFAAYLRSCEVLAARDPSEPANLQEYLGDRFKNVTLAGTVADWRRPCEEAADINARYYSDLAVKRGAFRVFFENNFQPVQILQYRTPL
;
A
#
# COMPACT_ATOMS: atom_id res chain seq x y z
N MET A 1 9.14 63.37 27.29
CA MET A 1 10.09 62.31 26.84
C MET A 1 10.50 61.31 27.92
N ARG A 2 10.67 61.68 29.20
CA ARG A 2 11.06 60.71 30.27
C ARG A 2 10.02 59.63 30.62
N ALA A 3 8.73 59.92 30.50
CA ALA A 3 7.67 58.96 30.87
C ALA A 3 7.49 57.79 29.89
N VAL A 4 7.82 57.99 28.61
CA VAL A 4 7.68 56.95 27.57
C VAL A 4 8.74 55.85 27.74
N PHE A 5 9.96 56.23 28.15
CA PHE A 5 11.05 55.27 28.36
C PHE A 5 10.86 54.35 29.58
N ILE A 6 10.12 54.80 30.61
CA ILE A 6 9.88 54.02 31.83
C ILE A 6 8.81 52.94 31.58
N ALA A 7 7.82 53.23 30.72
CA ALA A 7 6.79 52.26 30.37
C ALA A 7 7.34 51.11 29.51
N SER A 8 8.31 51.38 28.63
CA SER A 8 8.91 50.37 27.75
C SER A 8 9.80 49.37 28.50
N THR A 9 10.53 49.80 29.54
CA THR A 9 11.35 48.90 30.36
C THR A 9 10.51 48.02 31.28
N ALA A 10 9.41 48.54 31.85
CA ALA A 10 8.51 47.74 32.66
C ALA A 10 7.85 46.60 31.85
N PHE A 11 7.47 46.86 30.60
CA PHE A 11 6.90 45.83 29.71
C PHE A 11 7.92 44.75 29.31
N ALA A 12 9.17 45.14 29.04
CA ALA A 12 10.22 44.20 28.69
C ALA A 12 10.59 43.25 29.84
N VAL A 13 10.61 43.76 31.08
CA VAL A 13 10.86 42.94 32.27
C VAL A 13 9.70 41.98 32.55
N LEU A 14 8.45 42.43 32.37
CA LEU A 14 7.28 41.56 32.52
C LEU A 14 7.25 40.43 31.47
N ALA A 15 7.57 40.75 30.21
CA ALA A 15 7.65 39.77 29.13
C ALA A 15 8.76 38.74 29.37
N GLY A 16 9.93 39.19 29.86
CA GLY A 16 11.03 38.30 30.26
C GLY A 16 10.64 37.38 31.42
N LEU A 17 9.95 37.90 32.44
CA LEU A 17 9.48 37.10 33.58
C LEU A 17 8.42 36.07 33.16
N ILE A 18 7.54 36.37 32.20
CA ILE A 18 6.55 35.40 31.72
C ILE A 18 7.23 34.23 30.96
N VAL A 19 8.27 34.51 30.17
CA VAL A 19 9.00 33.47 29.42
C VAL A 19 9.89 32.61 30.32
N PHE A 20 10.50 33.18 31.38
CA PHE A 20 11.41 32.45 32.27
C PHE A 20 10.76 31.91 33.56
N SER A 21 9.52 32.29 33.88
CA SER A 21 8.80 31.78 35.07
C SER A 21 8.26 30.35 34.92
N GLY A 22 8.35 29.76 33.72
CA GLY A 22 7.81 28.42 33.44
C GLY A 22 6.28 28.34 33.48
N ILE A 23 5.57 29.48 33.61
CA ILE A 23 4.10 29.55 33.62
C ILE A 23 3.54 29.24 32.23
N LEU A 24 4.26 29.63 31.18
CA LEU A 24 4.07 29.09 29.83
C LEU A 24 5.13 28.02 29.65
N ALA A 25 4.71 26.75 29.57
CA ALA A 25 5.59 25.67 29.16
C ALA A 25 6.34 26.13 27.90
N PRO A 26 7.67 25.86 27.78
CA PRO A 26 8.35 26.09 26.50
C PRO A 26 7.49 25.44 25.43
N PHE A 27 7.39 26.05 24.26
CA PHE A 27 6.83 25.41 23.08
C PHE A 27 7.57 24.08 22.89
N TYR A 28 7.09 23.04 23.56
CA TYR A 28 7.58 21.71 23.45
C TYR A 28 7.31 21.41 21.99
N GLN A 29 8.37 21.36 21.19
CA GLN A 29 8.36 20.50 20.03
C GLN A 29 7.78 19.19 20.57
N LYS A 30 6.57 18.84 20.12
CA LYS A 30 6.07 17.48 20.29
C LYS A 30 7.21 16.64 19.75
N LEU A 31 7.98 16.00 20.63
CA LEU A 31 8.80 14.88 20.22
C LEU A 31 7.77 13.87 19.77
N HIS A 32 7.55 13.83 18.47
CA HIS A 32 6.78 12.78 17.86
C HIS A 32 7.63 11.52 18.05
N THR A 33 7.40 10.80 19.15
CA THR A 33 7.95 9.47 19.37
C THR A 33 7.32 8.53 18.34
N ASP A 34 7.99 7.48 17.90
CA ASP A 34 7.44 6.50 16.93
C ASP A 34 6.07 5.91 17.35
N THR A 35 5.69 6.04 18.62
CA THR A 35 4.38 5.67 19.18
C THR A 35 3.26 6.71 19.00
N ALA A 36 3.58 7.95 18.63
CA ALA A 36 2.60 8.94 18.19
C ALA A 36 1.98 8.56 16.83
N TYR A 37 2.75 7.75 16.10
CA TYR A 37 2.47 7.26 14.78
C TYR A 37 1.77 5.89 14.90
N GLY A 38 0.46 5.80 14.63
CA GLY A 38 -0.25 4.50 14.57
C GLY A 38 0.38 3.56 13.52
N PRO A 39 0.11 2.24 13.58
CA PRO A 39 0.63 1.31 12.58
C PRO A 39 0.15 1.71 11.17
N PRO A 40 0.95 1.42 10.11
CA PRO A 40 0.56 1.77 8.76
C PRO A 40 -0.74 1.08 8.37
N GLU A 41 -1.69 1.81 7.79
CA GLU A 41 -2.94 1.24 7.30
C GLU A 41 -3.10 1.49 5.81
N ILE A 42 -3.81 0.57 5.15
CA ILE A 42 -4.19 0.70 3.75
C ILE A 42 -5.72 0.70 3.65
N ASP A 43 -6.26 1.75 3.02
CA ASP A 43 -7.64 1.73 2.57
C ASP A 43 -7.68 1.25 1.12
N PHE A 44 -8.54 0.29 0.84
CA PHE A 44 -8.68 -0.29 -0.48
C PHE A 44 -10.14 -0.62 -0.80
N ARG A 45 -10.43 -0.77 -2.08
CA ARG A 45 -11.70 -1.31 -2.58
C ARG A 45 -11.44 -2.31 -3.69
N ARG A 46 -12.39 -3.21 -3.91
CA ARG A 46 -12.44 -3.96 -5.18
C ARG A 46 -12.67 -2.97 -6.32
N ALA A 47 -11.95 -3.20 -7.41
CA ALA A 47 -12.07 -2.47 -8.65
C ALA A 47 -12.30 -3.46 -9.80
N ASP A 48 -12.94 -3.01 -10.85
CA ASP A 48 -13.15 -3.81 -12.05
C ASP A 48 -12.06 -3.55 -13.08
N PHE A 49 -11.78 -4.53 -13.95
CA PHE A 49 -10.77 -4.41 -15.01
C PHE A 49 -11.01 -3.24 -15.96
N TYR A 50 -12.25 -2.80 -16.17
CA TYR A 50 -12.55 -1.63 -17.01
C TYR A 50 -12.16 -0.30 -16.34
N GLU A 51 -11.92 -0.28 -15.02
CA GLU A 51 -11.45 0.89 -14.29
C GLU A 51 -9.93 1.08 -14.40
N LEU A 52 -9.20 0.04 -14.85
CA LEU A 52 -7.75 0.08 -15.01
C LEU A 52 -7.42 0.83 -16.30
N ARG A 53 -6.77 1.99 -16.14
CA ARG A 53 -6.32 2.79 -17.27
C ARG A 53 -5.43 1.95 -18.19
N ASP A 54 -5.74 1.98 -19.49
CA ASP A 54 -5.03 1.28 -20.56
C ASP A 54 -5.03 -0.26 -20.48
N TRP A 55 -5.85 -0.89 -19.64
CA TRP A 55 -5.88 -2.36 -19.47
C TRP A 55 -6.09 -3.12 -20.78
N GLN A 56 -6.96 -2.61 -21.66
CA GLN A 56 -7.24 -3.24 -22.95
C GLN A 56 -6.09 -3.10 -23.95
N GLN A 57 -5.23 -2.10 -23.76
CA GLN A 57 -4.11 -1.78 -24.63
C GLN A 57 -2.77 -2.35 -24.12
N ASP A 58 -2.72 -2.73 -22.84
CA ASP A 58 -1.49 -3.20 -22.20
C ASP A 58 -0.97 -4.52 -22.81
N ASP A 59 0.36 -4.67 -22.80
CA ASP A 59 1.04 -5.89 -23.26
C ASP A 59 1.11 -6.91 -22.12
N THR A 60 0.27 -7.93 -22.21
CA THR A 60 0.15 -8.98 -21.20
C THR A 60 1.28 -10.00 -21.25
N LEU A 61 2.10 -10.05 -22.31
CA LEU A 61 3.19 -11.02 -22.44
C LEU A 61 4.22 -10.96 -21.29
N PRO A 62 4.83 -9.80 -20.96
CA PRO A 62 5.79 -9.71 -19.87
C PRO A 62 5.17 -10.02 -18.50
N ALA A 63 3.94 -9.55 -18.26
CA ALA A 63 3.22 -9.80 -17.01
C ALA A 63 2.94 -11.30 -16.82
N PHE A 64 2.51 -11.99 -17.88
CA PHE A 64 2.24 -13.42 -17.84
C PHE A 64 3.53 -14.24 -17.64
N ALA A 65 4.63 -13.86 -18.27
CA ALA A 65 5.92 -14.50 -18.04
C ALA A 65 6.42 -14.30 -16.60
N ALA A 66 6.17 -13.15 -15.99
CA ALA A 66 6.46 -12.91 -14.58
C ALA A 66 5.57 -13.75 -13.66
N TYR A 67 4.28 -13.84 -13.97
CA TYR A 67 3.33 -14.66 -13.23
C TYR A 67 3.74 -16.14 -13.18
N LEU A 68 4.19 -16.72 -14.30
CA LEU A 68 4.68 -18.10 -14.34
C LEU A 68 5.89 -18.32 -13.40
N ARG A 69 6.81 -17.35 -13.31
CA ARG A 69 7.92 -17.42 -12.34
C ARG A 69 7.43 -17.36 -10.90
N SER A 70 6.39 -16.58 -10.61
CA SER A 70 5.74 -16.59 -9.28
C SER A 70 5.13 -17.95 -8.96
N CYS A 71 4.53 -18.63 -9.95
CA CYS A 71 4.00 -19.98 -9.77
C CYS A 71 5.08 -21.01 -9.41
N GLU A 72 6.28 -20.92 -10.00
CA GLU A 72 7.41 -21.79 -9.63
C GLU A 72 7.81 -21.62 -8.15
N VAL A 73 7.83 -20.38 -7.66
CA VAL A 73 8.12 -20.09 -6.25
C VAL A 73 7.02 -20.61 -5.33
N LEU A 74 5.75 -20.42 -5.71
CA LEU A 74 4.60 -20.88 -4.91
C LEU A 74 4.50 -22.40 -4.87
N ALA A 75 4.85 -23.10 -5.95
CA ALA A 75 4.81 -24.57 -6.02
C ALA A 75 5.73 -25.26 -5.01
N ALA A 76 6.80 -24.58 -4.57
CA ALA A 76 7.75 -25.11 -3.59
C ALA A 76 7.34 -24.90 -2.12
N ARG A 77 6.21 -24.22 -1.87
CA ARG A 77 5.79 -23.79 -0.52
C ARG A 77 4.64 -24.65 0.01
N ASP A 78 4.46 -24.66 1.34
CA ASP A 78 3.34 -25.37 1.94
C ASP A 78 2.00 -24.71 1.54
N PRO A 79 0.97 -25.48 1.13
CA PRO A 79 -0.32 -24.93 0.71
C PRO A 79 -1.04 -24.07 1.75
N SER A 80 -0.79 -24.29 3.05
CA SER A 80 -1.42 -23.52 4.13
C SER A 80 -0.70 -22.21 4.44
N GLU A 81 0.50 -21.97 3.87
CA GLU A 81 1.22 -20.72 4.05
C GLU A 81 0.50 -19.55 3.36
N PRO A 82 0.64 -18.31 3.88
CA PRO A 82 0.21 -17.10 3.17
C PRO A 82 0.92 -16.97 1.83
N ALA A 83 0.18 -16.68 0.75
CA ALA A 83 0.78 -16.49 -0.58
C ALA A 83 1.73 -15.28 -0.61
N ASN A 84 1.39 -14.20 0.12
CA ASN A 84 2.24 -13.04 0.33
C ASN A 84 2.70 -12.95 1.80
N LEU A 85 3.97 -13.27 2.06
CA LEU A 85 4.56 -13.21 3.41
C LEU A 85 4.74 -11.79 3.96
N GLN A 86 4.62 -10.77 3.10
CA GLN A 86 4.80 -9.36 3.46
C GLN A 86 3.46 -8.60 3.48
N GLU A 87 2.33 -9.31 3.40
CA GLU A 87 1.02 -8.67 3.43
C GLU A 87 0.72 -8.11 4.83
N TYR A 88 0.55 -6.79 4.91
CA TYR A 88 0.03 -6.11 6.08
C TYR A 88 -1.01 -5.06 5.63
N LEU A 89 -2.27 -5.29 6.01
CA LEU A 89 -3.40 -4.42 5.64
C LEU A 89 -3.81 -3.45 6.75
N GLY A 90 -3.14 -3.49 7.91
CA GLY A 90 -3.52 -2.74 9.10
C GLY A 90 -4.50 -3.50 10.00
N ASP A 91 -4.63 -3.04 11.25
CA ASP A 91 -5.35 -3.76 12.32
C ASP A 91 -6.86 -3.92 12.04
N ARG A 92 -7.46 -2.99 11.29
CA ARG A 92 -8.86 -3.08 10.84
C ARG A 92 -9.13 -4.31 9.98
N PHE A 93 -8.10 -4.88 9.36
CA PHE A 93 -8.17 -5.99 8.41
C PHE A 93 -7.39 -7.22 8.88
N LYS A 94 -7.18 -7.40 10.20
CA LYS A 94 -6.33 -8.45 10.80
C LYS A 94 -6.64 -9.90 10.38
N ASN A 95 -7.82 -10.17 9.82
CA ASN A 95 -8.23 -11.49 9.33
C ASN A 95 -8.63 -11.48 7.84
N VAL A 96 -8.26 -10.43 7.11
CA VAL A 96 -8.51 -10.29 5.68
C VAL A 96 -7.18 -10.42 4.97
N THR A 97 -7.18 -11.13 3.85
CA THR A 97 -6.03 -11.28 2.97
C THR A 97 -6.45 -10.93 1.54
N LEU A 98 -5.58 -10.21 0.81
CA LEU A 98 -5.77 -9.98 -0.63
C LEU A 98 -5.10 -11.08 -1.44
N ALA A 99 -4.00 -11.64 -0.93
CA ALA A 99 -3.26 -12.70 -1.59
C ALA A 99 -3.80 -14.11 -1.31
N GLY A 100 -4.45 -14.36 -0.18
CA GLY A 100 -4.87 -15.72 0.20
C GLY A 100 -3.70 -16.60 0.66
N THR A 101 -3.94 -17.91 0.61
CA THR A 101 -2.95 -18.96 0.90
C THR A 101 -2.30 -19.47 -0.37
N VAL A 102 -1.17 -20.17 -0.28
CA VAL A 102 -0.53 -20.83 -1.44
C VAL A 102 -1.50 -21.79 -2.15
N ALA A 103 -2.39 -22.46 -1.42
CA ALA A 103 -3.39 -23.36 -2.00
C ALA A 103 -4.33 -22.64 -3.00
N ASP A 104 -4.71 -21.40 -2.73
CA ASP A 104 -5.59 -20.60 -3.59
C ASP A 104 -4.98 -20.33 -4.98
N TRP A 105 -3.65 -20.40 -5.08
CA TRP A 105 -2.90 -20.13 -6.32
C TRP A 105 -2.66 -21.36 -7.18
N ARG A 106 -2.91 -22.58 -6.66
CA ARG A 106 -2.64 -23.82 -7.42
C ARG A 106 -3.42 -23.87 -8.73
N ARG A 107 -4.74 -23.66 -8.65
CA ARG A 107 -5.63 -23.70 -9.84
C ARG A 107 -5.25 -22.61 -10.86
N PRO A 108 -5.11 -21.33 -10.50
CA PRO A 108 -4.63 -20.31 -11.45
C PRO A 108 -3.25 -20.61 -12.05
N CYS A 109 -2.32 -21.19 -11.29
CA CYS A 109 -1.00 -21.55 -11.80
C CYS A 109 -1.04 -22.72 -12.79
N GLU A 110 -1.85 -23.74 -12.54
CA GLU A 110 -2.09 -24.84 -13.49
C GLU A 110 -2.73 -24.31 -14.79
N GLU A 111 -3.76 -23.47 -14.66
CA GLU A 111 -4.44 -22.87 -15.81
C GLU A 111 -3.47 -21.98 -16.63
N ALA A 112 -2.59 -21.24 -15.97
CA ALA A 112 -1.58 -20.43 -16.65
C ALA A 112 -0.56 -21.28 -17.42
N ALA A 113 -0.11 -22.39 -16.83
CA ALA A 113 0.81 -23.32 -17.51
C ALA A 113 0.16 -23.93 -18.76
N ASP A 114 -1.10 -24.36 -18.65
CA ASP A 114 -1.88 -24.90 -19.75
C ASP A 114 -2.07 -23.87 -20.87
N ILE A 115 -2.46 -22.63 -20.53
CA ILE A 115 -2.63 -21.55 -21.50
C ILE A 115 -1.29 -21.23 -22.19
N ASN A 116 -0.17 -21.19 -21.45
CA ASN A 116 1.14 -20.91 -22.04
C ASN A 116 1.58 -21.96 -23.07
N ALA A 117 1.26 -23.23 -22.84
CA ALA A 117 1.65 -24.35 -23.69
C ALA A 117 0.84 -24.45 -25.00
N ARG A 118 -0.26 -23.67 -25.14
CA ARG A 118 -1.11 -23.71 -26.33
C ARG A 118 -0.44 -23.11 -27.56
N TYR A 119 -0.84 -23.61 -28.71
CA TYR A 119 -0.55 -22.99 -30.00
C TYR A 119 -1.47 -21.79 -30.23
N TYR A 120 -0.89 -20.68 -30.67
CA TYR A 120 -1.60 -19.46 -31.03
C TYR A 120 -1.29 -19.09 -32.47
N SER A 121 -2.31 -18.65 -33.22
CA SER A 121 -2.15 -18.21 -34.61
C SER A 121 -1.22 -17.01 -34.75
N ASP A 122 -1.24 -16.10 -33.77
CA ASP A 122 -0.40 -14.91 -33.70
C ASP A 122 -0.25 -14.37 -32.27
N LEU A 123 0.59 -13.34 -32.11
CA LEU A 123 0.86 -12.70 -30.82
C LEU A 123 -0.32 -11.91 -30.26
N ALA A 124 -1.20 -11.36 -31.10
CA ALA A 124 -2.36 -10.62 -30.63
C ALA A 124 -3.39 -11.56 -30.00
N VAL A 125 -3.63 -12.73 -30.59
CA VAL A 125 -4.49 -13.78 -30.01
C VAL A 125 -3.90 -14.29 -28.70
N LYS A 126 -2.57 -14.48 -28.63
CA LYS A 126 -1.89 -14.88 -27.39
C LYS A 126 -2.05 -13.84 -26.27
N ARG A 127 -1.83 -12.55 -26.57
CA ARG A 127 -2.07 -11.45 -25.63
C ARG A 127 -3.51 -11.39 -25.13
N GLY A 128 -4.47 -11.58 -26.03
CA GLY A 128 -5.89 -11.64 -25.70
C GLY A 128 -6.21 -12.78 -24.73
N ALA A 129 -5.69 -13.98 -24.98
CA ALA A 129 -5.88 -15.13 -24.09
C ALA A 129 -5.27 -14.89 -22.71
N PHE A 130 -4.07 -14.30 -22.63
CA PHE A 130 -3.43 -13.95 -21.36
C PHE A 130 -4.21 -12.86 -20.60
N ARG A 131 -4.82 -11.91 -21.31
CA ARG A 131 -5.71 -10.91 -20.68
C ARG A 131 -6.93 -11.57 -20.05
N VAL A 132 -7.61 -12.44 -20.81
CA VAL A 132 -8.78 -13.19 -20.32
C VAL A 132 -8.42 -14.07 -19.13
N PHE A 133 -7.22 -14.66 -19.11
CA PHE A 133 -6.74 -15.39 -17.94
C PHE A 133 -6.73 -14.52 -16.68
N PHE A 134 -6.17 -13.31 -16.76
CA PHE A 134 -6.15 -12.40 -15.61
C PHE A 134 -7.57 -11.99 -15.19
N GLU A 135 -8.43 -11.71 -16.17
CA GLU A 135 -9.83 -11.32 -15.94
C GLU A 135 -10.66 -12.42 -15.27
N ASN A 136 -10.37 -13.69 -15.54
CA ASN A 136 -11.11 -14.82 -14.98
C ASN A 136 -10.62 -15.28 -13.61
N ASN A 137 -9.35 -15.03 -13.28
CA ASN A 137 -8.72 -15.61 -12.10
C ASN A 137 -8.40 -14.59 -10.99
N PHE A 138 -8.47 -13.29 -11.27
CA PHE A 138 -8.10 -12.25 -10.32
C PHE A 138 -9.15 -11.16 -10.22
N GLN A 139 -9.19 -10.52 -9.05
CA GLN A 139 -9.98 -9.32 -8.81
C GLN A 139 -9.01 -8.15 -8.58
N PRO A 140 -9.07 -7.10 -9.41
CA PRO A 140 -8.29 -5.90 -9.14
C PRO A 140 -8.69 -5.24 -7.81
N VAL A 141 -7.69 -4.71 -7.12
CA VAL A 141 -7.88 -3.96 -5.88
C VAL A 141 -7.26 -2.59 -6.06
N GLN A 142 -8.07 -1.55 -5.90
CA GLN A 142 -7.59 -0.17 -5.90
C GLN A 142 -7.19 0.23 -4.49
N ILE A 143 -5.95 0.67 -4.35
CA ILE A 143 -5.43 1.28 -3.14
C ILE A 143 -5.85 2.76 -3.14
N LEU A 144 -6.66 3.14 -2.15
CA LEU A 144 -7.22 4.49 -2.01
C LEU A 144 -6.31 5.41 -1.23
N GLN A 145 -5.73 4.88 -0.15
CA GLN A 145 -4.87 5.65 0.73
C GLN A 145 -3.87 4.73 1.44
N TYR A 146 -2.61 5.17 1.47
CA TYR A 146 -1.65 4.71 2.46
C TYR A 146 -1.68 5.69 3.62
N ARG A 147 -2.04 5.22 4.81
CA ARG A 147 -1.87 6.01 6.04
C ARG A 147 -0.47 5.72 6.54
N THR A 148 0.43 6.67 6.30
CA THR A 148 1.73 6.61 6.95
C THR A 148 1.53 6.69 8.45
N PRO A 149 2.42 6.07 9.23
CA PRO A 149 2.53 6.39 10.64
C PRO A 149 2.56 7.95 10.76
N LEU A 150 1.87 8.55 11.75
CA LEU A 150 1.68 10.02 11.96
C LEU A 150 2.57 10.74 12.97
#